data_AF-A0A0B0EN79-F1
#
_entry.id   AF-A0A0B0EN79-F1
#
_cell.length_a   1.000
_cell.length_b   1.000
_cell.length_c   1.000
_cell.angle_alpha   90.00
_cell.angle_beta   90.00
_cell.angle_gamma   90.00
#
_symmetry.space_group_name_H-M   'P 1'
#
loop_
_entity.id
_entity.type
_entity.pdbx_description
1 polymer ?
#
loop_
_entity_poly.entity_id
_entity_poly.type
_entity_poly.pdbx_seq_one_letter_code
_entity_poly.pdbx_strand_id
1 'polypeptide(L)'
;MARYEHLPIYKKALETAVYFEKVVAGFSRYHKYTLGTDLRDKSREIVGLIVKANSEKEKLPRLLDLRDKLEELMILIRICKEIRAFKSFKSFQFAIEETVSISRQNEGWIRSVSKG
;
A
#
# COMPACT_ATOMS: atom_id res chain seq x y z
N MET A 1 -7.15 12.88 -17.97
CA MET A 1 -6.95 11.80 -16.98
C MET A 1 -8.31 11.36 -16.49
N ALA A 2 -8.57 10.05 -16.41
CA ALA A 2 -9.79 9.55 -15.77
C ALA A 2 -9.78 9.97 -14.29
N ARG A 3 -10.91 10.44 -13.78
CA ARG A 3 -11.04 10.90 -12.39
C ARG A 3 -10.72 9.72 -11.47
N TYR A 4 -9.65 9.74 -10.70
CA TYR A 4 -9.26 8.61 -9.83
C TYR A 4 -9.75 8.79 -8.38
N GLU A 5 -10.11 10.01 -8.00
CA GLU A 5 -10.49 10.38 -6.61
C GLU A 5 -11.70 9.62 -6.08
N HIS A 6 -12.57 9.14 -6.97
CA HIS A 6 -13.77 8.37 -6.62
C HIS A 6 -13.49 6.87 -6.49
N LEU A 7 -12.31 6.39 -6.88
CA LEU A 7 -11.99 4.97 -6.82
C LEU A 7 -11.80 4.52 -5.37
N PRO A 8 -12.54 3.49 -4.91
CA PRO A 8 -12.39 2.99 -3.55
C PRO A 8 -10.94 2.56 -3.21
N ILE A 9 -10.23 1.99 -4.19
CA ILE A 9 -8.84 1.54 -4.00
C ILE A 9 -7.89 2.72 -3.79
N TYR A 10 -8.11 3.83 -4.50
CA TYR A 10 -7.32 5.05 -4.35
C TYR A 10 -7.53 5.66 -2.97
N LYS A 11 -8.78 5.83 -2.55
CA LYS A 11 -9.11 6.39 -1.22
C LYS A 11 -8.46 5.57 -0.12
N LYS A 12 -8.57 4.24 -0.21
CA LYS A 12 -7.98 3.31 0.75
C LYS A 12 -6.46 3.41 0.81
N ALA A 13 -5.81 3.39 -0.34
CA ALA A 13 -4.35 3.52 -0.43
C ALA A 13 -3.85 4.85 0.13
N LEU A 14 -4.56 5.95 -0.13
CA LEU A 14 -4.22 7.26 0.42
C LEU A 14 -4.36 7.29 1.95
N GLU A 15 -5.46 6.76 2.49
CA GLU A 15 -5.67 6.61 3.93
C GLU A 15 -4.55 5.76 4.57
N THR A 16 -4.16 4.66 3.94
CA THR A 16 -3.04 3.81 4.39
C THR A 16 -1.69 4.54 4.32
N ALA A 17 -1.42 5.30 3.26
CA ALA A 17 -0.18 6.09 3.16
C ALA A 17 -0.08 7.15 4.28
N VAL A 18 -1.18 7.88 4.52
CA VAL A 18 -1.27 8.85 5.63
C VAL A 18 -1.12 8.16 6.99
N TYR A 19 -1.65 6.94 7.13
CA TYR A 19 -1.44 6.14 8.33
C TYR A 19 0.05 5.85 8.56
N PHE A 20 0.80 5.49 7.52
CA PHE A 20 2.24 5.23 7.64
C PHE A 20 3.04 6.47 8.05
N GLU A 21 2.71 7.65 7.53
CA GLU A 21 3.32 8.91 7.98
C GLU A 21 3.19 9.11 9.50
N LYS A 22 2.04 8.76 10.06
CA LYS A 22 1.75 8.92 11.49
C LYS A 22 2.36 7.81 12.34
N VAL A 23 2.25 6.55 11.91
CA VAL A 23 2.69 5.40 12.73
C VAL A 23 4.22 5.34 12.84
N VAL A 24 4.93 5.70 11.76
CA VAL A 24 6.40 5.72 11.71
C VAL A 24 6.98 6.75 12.66
N ALA A 25 6.27 7.84 12.97
CA ALA A 25 6.68 8.79 13.99
C ALA A 25 6.90 8.12 15.37
N GLY A 26 6.19 7.02 15.62
CA GLY A 26 6.32 6.21 16.83
C GLY A 26 7.49 5.22 16.86
N PHE A 27 8.19 5.01 15.75
CA PHE A 27 9.31 4.07 15.68
C PHE A 27 10.54 4.61 16.41
N SER A 28 11.40 3.70 16.90
CA SER A 28 12.72 4.07 17.42
C SER A 28 13.55 4.76 16.34
N ARG A 29 14.52 5.59 16.72
CA ARG A 29 15.38 6.31 15.76
C ARG A 29 16.04 5.35 14.77
N TYR A 30 16.46 4.18 15.24
CA TYR A 30 17.13 3.15 14.44
C TYR A 30 16.22 2.58 13.34
N HIS A 31 14.95 2.30 13.63
CA HIS A 31 14.01 1.76 12.63
C HIS A 31 13.33 2.86 11.80
N LYS A 32 13.18 4.07 12.34
CA LYS A 32 12.47 5.18 11.70
C LYS A 32 13.11 5.62 10.38
N TYR A 33 14.44 5.68 10.34
CA TYR A 33 15.18 6.14 9.16
C TYR A 33 15.53 5.03 8.16
N THR A 34 15.24 3.78 8.50
CA THR A 34 15.38 2.61 7.62
C THR A 34 13.98 2.15 7.19
N LEU A 35 13.42 1.16 7.89
CA LEU A 35 12.10 0.57 7.60
C LEU A 35 10.96 1.59 7.61
N GLY A 36 11.06 2.62 8.46
CA GLY A 36 10.08 3.70 8.48
C GLY A 36 10.10 4.57 7.23
N THR A 37 11.25 4.73 6.57
CA THR A 37 11.35 5.38 5.27
C THR A 37 10.77 4.46 4.19
N ASP A 38 11.16 3.19 4.19
CA ASP A 38 10.68 2.20 3.20
C ASP A 38 9.15 2.06 3.21
N LEU A 39 8.50 2.02 4.38
CA LEU A 39 7.03 1.98 4.50
C LEU A 39 6.36 3.20 3.86
N ARG A 40 6.91 4.39 4.10
CA ARG A 40 6.35 5.65 3.58
C ARG A 40 6.56 5.75 2.08
N ASP A 41 7.75 5.40 1.59
CA ASP A 41 8.05 5.39 0.16
C ASP A 41 7.18 4.39 -0.59
N LYS A 42 7.09 3.15 -0.09
CA LYS A 42 6.30 2.09 -0.71
C LYS A 42 4.81 2.42 -0.77
N SER A 43 4.26 2.98 0.31
CA SER A 43 2.85 3.37 0.34
C SER A 43 2.54 4.54 -0.61
N ARG A 44 3.44 5.52 -0.74
CA ARG A 44 3.32 6.58 -1.76
C ARG A 44 3.44 6.05 -3.19
N GLU A 45 4.35 5.11 -3.42
CA GLU A 45 4.52 4.42 -4.71
C GLU A 45 3.22 3.72 -5.12
N ILE A 46 2.61 2.95 -4.20
CA ILE A 46 1.32 2.27 -4.41
C ILE A 46 0.22 3.24 -4.83
N VAL A 47 0.09 4.39 -4.14
CA VAL A 47 -0.89 5.43 -4.51
C VAL A 47 -0.62 5.92 -5.94
N GLY A 48 0.65 6.17 -6.28
CA GLY A 48 1.05 6.59 -7.62
C GLY A 48 0.74 5.54 -8.69
N LEU A 49 0.98 4.25 -8.41
CA LEU A 49 0.70 3.15 -9.34
C LEU A 49 -0.79 3.00 -9.61
N ILE A 50 -1.65 3.20 -8.61
CA ILE A 50 -3.11 3.19 -8.80
C ILE A 50 -3.55 4.29 -9.78
N VAL A 51 -3.02 5.51 -9.62
CA VAL A 51 -3.34 6.64 -10.50
C VAL A 51 -2.86 6.39 -11.93
N LYS A 52 -1.64 5.83 -12.08
CA LYS A 52 -1.08 5.43 -13.37
C LYS A 52 -1.94 4.35 -14.03
N ALA A 53 -2.24 3.27 -13.33
CA ALA A 53 -3.09 2.18 -13.84
C ALA A 53 -4.47 2.68 -14.28
N ASN A 54 -5.06 3.63 -13.55
CA ASN A 54 -6.35 4.21 -13.93
C ASN A 54 -6.29 4.94 -15.29
N SER A 55 -5.15 5.55 -15.59
CA SER A 55 -4.96 6.40 -16.76
C SER A 55 -4.44 5.65 -18.00
N GLU A 56 -3.98 4.41 -17.82
CA GLU A 56 -3.46 3.56 -18.91
C GLU A 56 -4.59 2.90 -19.70
N LYS A 57 -4.35 2.70 -21.00
CA LYS A 57 -5.23 1.92 -21.89
C LYS A 57 -5.06 0.42 -21.60
N GLU A 58 -3.83 -0.06 -21.63
CA GLU A 58 -3.44 -1.43 -21.27
C GLU A 58 -3.05 -1.48 -19.79
N LYS A 59 -4.02 -1.74 -18.91
CA LYS A 59 -3.83 -1.61 -17.46
C LYS A 59 -3.11 -2.80 -16.82
N LEU A 60 -3.21 -3.99 -17.42
CA LEU A 60 -2.79 -5.24 -16.79
C LEU A 60 -1.33 -5.22 -16.31
N PRO A 61 -0.33 -4.77 -17.10
CA PRO A 61 1.06 -4.73 -16.62
C PRO A 61 1.24 -3.88 -15.36
N ARG A 62 0.56 -2.73 -15.28
CA ARG A 62 0.62 -1.84 -14.12
C ARG A 62 -0.09 -2.40 -12.89
N LEU A 63 -1.18 -3.13 -13.10
CA LEU A 63 -1.90 -3.79 -12.01
C LEU A 63 -1.11 -4.97 -11.40
N LEU A 64 -0.33 -5.66 -12.24
CA LEU A 64 0.61 -6.69 -11.77
C LEU A 64 1.77 -6.06 -10.99
N ASP A 65 2.36 -4.97 -11.48
CA ASP A 65 3.37 -4.20 -10.74
C ASP A 65 2.82 -3.70 -9.39
N LEU A 66 1.60 -3.15 -9.38
CA LEU A 66 0.90 -2.78 -8.15
C LEU A 66 0.72 -3.96 -7.18
N ARG A 67 0.42 -5.16 -7.68
CA ARG A 67 0.31 -6.37 -6.86
C ARG A 67 1.63 -6.71 -6.18
N ASP A 68 2.72 -6.66 -6.93
CA ASP A 68 4.05 -6.96 -6.42
C ASP A 68 4.46 -5.94 -5.35
N LYS A 69 4.17 -4.65 -5.56
CA LYS A 69 4.40 -3.61 -4.54
C LYS A 69 3.56 -3.77 -3.28
N LEU A 70 2.34 -4.29 -3.39
CA LEU A 70 1.51 -4.60 -2.23
C LEU A 70 2.09 -5.78 -1.44
N GLU A 71 2.62 -6.80 -2.11
CA GLU A 71 3.32 -7.91 -1.45
C GLU A 71 4.59 -7.43 -0.73
N GLU A 72 5.42 -6.61 -1.41
CA GLU A 72 6.59 -5.97 -0.80
C GLU A 72 6.21 -5.18 0.47
N LEU A 73 5.12 -4.41 0.42
CA LEU A 73 4.61 -3.66 1.57
C LEU A 73 4.18 -4.59 2.72
N MET A 74 3.48 -5.69 2.42
CA MET A 74 3.08 -6.67 3.43
C MET A 74 4.28 -7.31 4.12
N ILE A 75 5.34 -7.63 3.37
CA ILE A 75 6.59 -8.16 3.90
C ILE A 75 7.23 -7.13 4.85
N LEU A 76 7.33 -5.86 4.45
CA LEU A 76 7.88 -4.79 5.30
C LEU A 76 7.09 -4.61 6.60
N ILE A 77 5.75 -4.64 6.54
CA ILE A 77 4.89 -4.56 7.72
C ILE A 77 5.14 -5.74 8.66
N ARG A 78 5.28 -6.97 8.13
CA ARG A 78 5.59 -8.16 8.93
C ARG A 78 6.96 -8.08 9.60
N ILE A 79 7.98 -7.63 8.87
CA ILE A 79 9.32 -7.40 9.43
C ILE A 79 9.25 -6.41 10.59
N CYS A 80 8.57 -5.26 10.39
CA CYS A 80 8.37 -4.26 11.44
C CYS A 80 7.68 -4.81 12.69
N LYS A 81 6.77 -5.78 12.53
CA LYS A 81 6.14 -6.48 13.66
C LYS A 81 7.11 -7.42 14.37
N GLU A 82 7.90 -8.20 13.64
CA GLU A 82 8.84 -9.16 14.26
C GLU A 82 9.91 -8.45 15.10
N ILE A 83 10.40 -7.30 14.63
CA ILE A 83 11.35 -6.48 15.39
C ILE A 83 10.68 -5.56 16.43
N ARG A 84 9.36 -5.65 16.59
CA ARG A 84 8.56 -4.82 17.51
C ARG A 84 8.70 -3.30 17.29
N ALA A 85 8.83 -2.87 16.03
CA ALA A 85 8.90 -1.45 15.68
C ALA A 85 7.55 -0.72 15.89
N PHE A 86 6.43 -1.43 15.69
CA PHE A 86 5.10 -0.89 16.02
C PHE A 86 4.93 -0.72 17.53
N LYS A 87 4.42 0.44 17.95
CA LYS A 87 4.11 0.72 19.37
C LYS A 87 3.10 -0.24 19.99
N SER A 88 2.21 -0.83 19.17
CA SER A 88 1.20 -1.77 19.64
C SER A 88 0.83 -2.78 18.56
N PHE A 89 0.33 -3.95 18.98
CA PHE A 89 -0.21 -4.95 18.06
C PHE A 89 -1.37 -4.39 17.21
N LYS A 90 -2.21 -3.53 17.79
CA LYS A 90 -3.31 -2.86 17.07
C LYS A 90 -2.80 -2.03 15.89
N SER A 91 -1.64 -1.39 16.03
CA SER A 91 -1.04 -0.61 14.94
C SER A 91 -0.60 -1.51 13.78
N PHE A 92 0.05 -2.63 14.09
CA PHE A 92 0.39 -3.63 13.10
C PHE A 92 -0.86 -4.22 12.43
N GLN A 93 -1.85 -4.63 13.23
CA GLN A 93 -3.09 -5.23 12.74
C GLN A 93 -3.81 -4.30 11.75
N PHE A 94 -3.95 -3.03 12.11
CA PHE A 94 -4.55 -2.04 11.22
C PHE A 94 -3.77 -1.91 9.90
N ALA A 95 -2.43 -1.77 9.97
CA ALA A 95 -1.60 -1.65 8.76
C ALA A 95 -1.75 -2.85 7.81
N ILE A 96 -1.74 -4.08 8.35
CA ILE A 96 -1.81 -5.28 7.52
C ILE A 96 -3.22 -5.50 6.95
N GLU A 97 -4.28 -5.25 7.72
CA GLU A 97 -5.67 -5.39 7.26
C GLU A 97 -6.01 -4.39 6.14
N GLU A 98 -5.55 -3.15 6.28
CA GLU A 98 -5.71 -2.13 5.25
C GLU A 98 -4.97 -2.50 3.95
N THR A 99 -3.73 -3.00 4.06
CA THR A 99 -2.95 -3.45 2.90
C THR A 99 -3.64 -4.64 2.21
N VAL A 100 -4.16 -5.61 2.96
CA VAL A 100 -4.93 -6.75 2.42
C VAL A 100 -6.21 -6.28 1.71
N SER A 101 -6.89 -5.25 2.25
CA SER A 101 -8.06 -4.65 1.62
C SER A 101 -7.72 -4.05 0.24
N ILE A 102 -6.58 -3.37 0.13
CA ILE A 102 -6.10 -2.82 -1.14
C ILE A 102 -5.75 -3.96 -2.12
N SER A 103 -5.06 -5.01 -1.66
CA SER A 103 -4.75 -6.18 -2.50
C SER A 103 -5.99 -6.85 -3.06
N ARG A 104 -7.06 -7.00 -2.28
CA ARG A 104 -8.34 -7.54 -2.76
C ARG A 104 -8.98 -6.68 -3.85
N GLN A 105 -8.89 -5.36 -3.71
CA GLN A 105 -9.38 -4.44 -4.72
C GLN A 105 -8.54 -4.47 -6.00
N ASN A 106 -7.21 -4.57 -5.88
CA ASN A 106 -6.31 -4.74 -7.02
C ASN A 106 -6.64 -6.03 -7.81
N GLU A 107 -6.82 -7.15 -7.11
CA GLU A 107 -7.25 -8.42 -7.72
C GLU A 107 -8.61 -8.31 -8.43
N GLY A 108 -9.55 -7.54 -7.85
CA GLY A 108 -10.81 -7.21 -8.52
C GLY A 108 -10.60 -6.49 -9.85
N TRP A 109 -9.68 -5.53 -9.88
CA TRP A 109 -9.31 -4.80 -11.09
C TRP A 109 -8.61 -5.66 -12.12
N ILE A 110 -7.63 -6.48 -11.73
CA ILE A 110 -6.97 -7.45 -12.62
C ILE A 110 -8.02 -8.35 -13.28
N ARG A 111 -8.93 -8.93 -12.51
CA ARG A 111 -9.99 -9.78 -13.06
C ARG A 111 -10.92 -9.05 -14.01
N SER A 112 -11.19 -7.76 -13.79
CA SER A 112 -12.05 -6.98 -14.69
C SER A 112 -11.41 -6.69 -16.04
N VAL A 113 -10.07 -6.60 -16.10
CA VAL A 113 -9.35 -6.32 -17.36
C VAL A 113 -8.89 -7.59 -18.08
N SER A 114 -8.69 -8.70 -17.36
CA SER A 114 -8.31 -10.00 -17.94
C SER A 114 -9.48 -10.81 -18.49
N LYS A 115 -10.72 -10.38 -18.23
CA LYS A 115 -11.95 -11.03 -18.74
C LYS A 115 -12.49 -10.38 -20.03
N GLY A 116 -11.78 -9.41 -20.59
CA GLY A 116 -12.02 -8.85 -21.92
C GLY A 116 -10.97 -9.33 -22.90
#